data_AF-A0AAV5SHY1-F1
#
_entry.id   AF-A0AAV5SHY1-F1
#
_cell.length_a   1.000
_cell.length_b   1.000
_cell.length_c   1.000
_cell.angle_alpha   90.00
_cell.angle_beta   90.00
_cell.angle_gamma   90.00
#
_symmetry.space_group_name_H-M   'P 1'
#
loop_
_entity.id
_entity.type
_entity.pdbx_description
1 polymer ?
#
loop_
_entity_poly.entity_id
_entity_poly.type
_entity_poly.pdbx_seq_one_letter_code
_entity_poly.pdbx_strand_id
1 'polypeptide(L)'
;MNSSELSADFQSSVVTFHYYCGAILGSFNMMTCVLILWDTDSRGKSYRKYLFFQQFFSTLADLWMDAYTPFFQVNCRVLYADSALSKIINFSFFLMSYVFIFMQISFAYFACVYYRRNVSSEPK
;
A
#
# COMPACT_ATOMS: atom_id res chain seq x y z
N MET A 1 -5.64 -32.47 -22.74
CA MET A 1 -5.62 -31.01 -22.95
C MET A 1 -5.31 -30.37 -21.60
N ASN A 2 -4.08 -29.92 -21.41
CA ASN A 2 -3.73 -29.14 -20.21
C ASN A 2 -4.34 -27.76 -20.40
N SER A 3 -5.32 -27.40 -19.58
CA SER A 3 -5.88 -26.05 -19.59
C SER A 3 -4.77 -25.06 -19.24
N SER A 4 -4.61 -24.03 -20.06
CA SER A 4 -3.79 -22.84 -19.76
C SER A 4 -4.40 -21.97 -18.65
N GLU A 5 -5.60 -22.33 -18.18
CA GLU A 5 -6.31 -21.66 -17.09
C GLU A 5 -5.78 -22.14 -15.73
N LEU A 6 -5.63 -21.18 -14.83
CA LEU A 6 -5.20 -21.43 -13.46
C LEU A 6 -6.34 -22.11 -12.69
N SER A 7 -6.01 -23.09 -11.85
CA SER A 7 -7.02 -23.80 -11.04
C SER A 7 -7.82 -22.82 -10.18
N ALA A 8 -9.14 -22.98 -10.15
CA ALA A 8 -10.05 -22.18 -9.34
C ALA A 8 -9.73 -22.33 -7.83
N ASP A 9 -9.37 -23.53 -7.39
CA ASP A 9 -8.98 -23.79 -6.00
C ASP A 9 -7.71 -23.02 -5.63
N PHE A 10 -6.76 -22.95 -6.57
CA PHE A 10 -5.54 -22.17 -6.38
C PHE A 10 -5.84 -20.67 -6.29
N GLN A 11 -6.64 -20.13 -7.22
CA GLN A 11 -7.04 -18.72 -7.21
C GLN A 11 -7.75 -18.35 -5.89
N SER A 12 -8.71 -19.15 -5.46
CA SER A 12 -9.44 -18.95 -4.21
C SER A 12 -8.51 -18.98 -2.99
N SER A 13 -7.54 -19.89 -2.97
CA SER A 13 -6.53 -19.99 -1.91
C SER A 13 -5.64 -18.75 -1.87
N VAL A 14 -5.19 -18.24 -3.02
CA VAL A 14 -4.37 -17.02 -3.10
C VAL A 14 -5.14 -15.81 -2.62
N VAL A 15 -6.39 -15.62 -3.06
CA VAL A 15 -7.24 -14.50 -2.62
C VAL A 15 -7.45 -14.54 -1.10
N THR A 16 -7.78 -15.72 -0.56
CA THR A 16 -7.96 -15.91 0.88
C THR A 16 -6.66 -15.61 1.64
N PHE A 17 -5.51 -16.07 1.13
CA PHE A 17 -4.21 -15.78 1.70
C PHE A 17 -3.91 -14.28 1.73
N HIS A 18 -4.17 -13.56 0.65
CA HIS A 18 -3.99 -12.11 0.59
C HIS A 18 -4.87 -11.37 1.60
N TYR A 19 -6.13 -11.80 1.78
CA TYR A 19 -6.99 -11.18 2.80
C TYR A 19 -6.47 -11.37 4.22
N TYR A 20 -6.05 -12.58 4.59
CA TYR A 20 -5.50 -12.82 5.93
C TYR A 20 -4.15 -12.11 6.13
N CYS A 21 -3.23 -12.24 5.16
CA CYS A 21 -1.91 -11.61 5.24
C CYS A 21 -2.03 -10.09 5.28
N GLY A 22 -2.84 -9.51 4.39
CA GLY A 22 -3.11 -8.07 4.33
C GLY A 22 -3.76 -7.53 5.59
N ALA A 23 -4.69 -8.27 6.21
CA ALA A 23 -5.27 -7.88 7.50
C ALA A 23 -4.22 -7.86 8.63
N ILE A 24 -3.35 -8.87 8.69
CA ILE A 24 -2.29 -8.97 9.71
C ILE A 24 -1.25 -7.86 9.51
N LEU A 25 -0.70 -7.71 8.30
CA LEU A 25 0.29 -6.70 7.97
C LEU A 25 -0.28 -5.28 8.11
N GLY A 26 -1.53 -5.08 7.68
CA GLY A 26 -2.26 -3.84 7.88
C GLY A 26 -2.37 -3.47 9.36
N SER A 27 -2.64 -4.45 10.24
CA SER A 27 -2.69 -4.24 11.69
C SER A 27 -1.34 -3.77 12.25
N PHE A 28 -0.24 -4.44 11.88
CA PHE A 28 1.11 -4.02 12.27
C PHE A 28 1.45 -2.61 11.74
N ASN A 29 1.12 -2.32 10.49
CA ASN A 29 1.36 -1.01 9.89
C ASN A 29 0.54 0.11 10.56
N MET A 30 -0.68 -0.19 11.00
CA MET A 30 -1.50 0.74 11.78
C MET A 30 -0.92 0.99 13.17
N MET A 31 -0.30 -0.01 13.81
CA MET A 31 0.45 0.22 15.05
C MET A 31 1.60 1.20 14.84
N THR A 32 2.34 1.10 13.72
CA THR A 32 3.39 2.06 13.38
C THR A 32 2.83 3.48 13.21
N CYS A 33 1.67 3.64 12.57
CA CYS A 33 0.98 4.95 12.51
C CYS A 33 0.71 5.52 13.91
N VAL A 34 0.23 4.70 14.85
CA VAL A 34 -0.04 5.11 16.23
C VAL A 34 1.26 5.50 16.96
N LEU A 35 2.33 4.72 16.78
CA LEU A 35 3.64 5.04 17.37
C LEU A 35 4.19 6.39 16.87
N ILE A 36 4.02 6.68 15.57
CA ILE A 36 4.41 7.98 14.99
C ILE A 36 3.58 9.12 15.59
N LEU A 37 2.28 8.90 15.86
CA LEU A 37 1.44 9.92 16.49
C LEU A 37 1.73 10.10 17.99
N TRP A 38 2.11 9.03 18.68
CA TRP A 38 2.44 9.06 20.11
C TRP A 38 3.75 9.78 20.39
N ASP A 39 4.68 9.82 19.44
CA ASP A 39 5.96 10.51 19.63
C ASP A 39 5.74 12.01 19.93
N THR A 40 6.11 12.40 21.15
CA THR A 40 5.95 13.75 21.70
C THR A 40 7.16 14.66 21.45
N ASP A 41 8.25 14.21 20.83
CA ASP A 41 9.41 15.07 20.60
C ASP A 41 9.01 16.30 19.76
N SER A 42 9.36 17.50 20.23
CA SER A 42 9.07 18.75 19.52
C SER A 42 10.02 18.96 18.34
N ARG A 43 11.20 18.34 18.37
CA ARG A 43 12.18 18.39 17.28
C ARG A 43 11.67 17.58 16.09
N GLY A 44 11.56 18.22 14.93
CA GLY A 44 11.15 17.53 13.70
C GLY A 44 9.65 17.29 13.55
N LYS A 45 8.78 18.07 14.21
CA LYS A 45 7.31 17.99 14.05
C LYS A 45 6.86 18.00 12.57
N SER A 46 7.50 18.82 11.73
CA SER A 46 7.23 18.87 10.29
C SER A 46 7.61 17.55 9.61
N TYR A 47 8.80 17.01 9.89
CA TYR A 47 9.22 15.70 9.38
C TYR A 47 8.25 14.59 9.78
N ARG A 48 7.86 14.55 11.06
CA ARG A 48 6.96 13.51 11.59
C ARG A 48 5.58 13.54 10.94
N LYS A 49 5.06 14.73 10.60
CA LYS A 49 3.81 14.87 9.82
C LYS A 49 3.92 14.14 8.48
N TYR A 50 5.00 14.34 7.73
CA TYR A 50 5.21 13.64 6.45
C TYR A 50 5.51 12.16 6.64
N LEU A 51 6.21 11.77 7.71
CA LEU A 51 6.45 10.37 8.04
C LEU A 51 5.15 9.63 8.31
N PHE A 52 4.22 10.25 9.05
CA PHE A 52 2.88 9.74 9.25
C PHE A 52 2.13 9.60 7.93
N PHE A 53 2.10 10.64 7.09
CA PHE A 53 1.43 10.56 5.79
C PHE A 53 2.01 9.45 4.91
N GLN A 54 3.35 9.31 4.89
CA GLN A 54 4.01 8.25 4.17
C GLN A 54 3.56 6.88 4.67
N GLN A 55 3.63 6.63 5.99
CA GLN A 55 3.20 5.36 6.58
C GLN A 55 1.71 5.07 6.32
N PHE A 56 0.84 6.08 6.46
CA PHE A 56 -0.59 5.96 6.23
C PHE A 56 -0.89 5.59 4.77
N PHE A 57 -0.36 6.33 3.81
CA PHE A 57 -0.62 6.05 2.40
C PHE A 57 0.03 4.75 1.93
N SER A 58 1.19 4.36 2.47
CA SER A 58 1.77 3.04 2.22
C SER A 58 0.88 1.92 2.74
N THR A 59 0.36 2.05 3.96
CA THR A 59 -0.59 1.08 4.53
C THR A 59 -1.86 0.98 3.69
N LEU A 60 -2.37 2.13 3.22
CA LEU A 60 -3.54 2.17 2.36
C LEU A 60 -3.27 1.51 1.00
N ALA A 61 -2.09 1.71 0.41
CA ALA A 61 -1.69 1.07 -0.84
C ALA A 61 -1.63 -0.46 -0.70
N ASP A 62 -1.03 -0.96 0.39
CA ASP A 62 -0.93 -2.38 0.67
C ASP A 62 -2.33 -3.00 0.81
N LEU A 63 -3.19 -2.40 1.64
CA LEU A 63 -4.58 -2.86 1.82
C LEU A 63 -5.38 -2.80 0.52
N TRP A 64 -5.16 -1.78 -0.33
CA TRP A 64 -5.83 -1.66 -1.61
C TRP A 64 -5.42 -2.76 -2.59
N MET A 65 -4.13 -3.07 -2.65
CA MET A 65 -3.59 -4.18 -3.46
C MET A 65 -4.08 -5.54 -2.97
N ASP A 66 -4.05 -5.78 -1.66
CA ASP A 66 -4.53 -7.04 -1.07
C ASP A 66 -6.04 -7.21 -1.25
N ALA A 67 -6.82 -6.14 -1.10
CA ALA A 67 -8.27 -6.17 -1.28
C ALA A 67 -8.68 -6.49 -2.72
N TYR A 68 -7.93 -5.96 -3.70
CA TYR A 68 -8.21 -6.19 -5.12
C TYR A 68 -7.59 -7.48 -5.65
N THR A 69 -6.45 -7.92 -5.11
CA THR A 69 -5.71 -9.15 -5.47
C THR A 69 -5.51 -9.32 -6.99
N PRO A 70 -4.77 -8.43 -7.67
CA PRO A 70 -4.55 -8.55 -9.11
C PRO A 70 -3.63 -9.75 -9.44
N PHE A 71 -4.07 -10.60 -10.36
CA PHE A 71 -3.27 -11.68 -10.93
C PHE A 71 -2.60 -11.23 -12.22
N PHE A 72 -1.30 -11.45 -12.31
CA PHE A 72 -0.52 -11.23 -13.52
C PHE A 72 0.06 -12.55 -14.03
N GLN A 73 -0.47 -13.05 -15.14
CA GLN A 73 0.02 -14.26 -15.79
C GLN A 73 0.99 -13.89 -16.91
N VAL A 74 2.29 -13.87 -16.61
CA VAL A 74 3.35 -13.48 -17.53
C VAL A 74 3.31 -14.27 -18.84
N ASN A 75 3.14 -15.60 -18.75
CA ASN A 75 3.13 -16.49 -19.92
C ASN A 75 1.95 -16.22 -20.86
N CYS A 76 0.79 -15.85 -20.32
CA CYS A 76 -0.41 -15.57 -21.10
C CYS A 76 -0.59 -14.07 -21.41
N ARG A 77 0.24 -13.20 -20.81
CA ARG A 77 0.12 -11.73 -20.85
C ARG A 77 -1.27 -11.24 -20.44
N VAL A 78 -1.94 -11.98 -19.55
CA VAL A 78 -3.27 -11.64 -19.03
C VAL A 78 -3.10 -11.03 -17.65
N LEU A 79 -3.79 -9.92 -17.43
CA LEU A 79 -3.94 -9.30 -16.14
C LEU A 79 -5.42 -9.24 -15.79
N TYR A 80 -5.79 -9.82 -14.65
CA TYR A 80 -7.16 -9.90 -14.18
C TYR A 80 -7.19 -9.89 -12.65
N ALA A 81 -8.37 -9.82 -12.06
CA ALA A 81 -8.55 -9.95 -10.62
C ALA A 81 -9.85 -10.69 -10.34
N ASP A 82 -9.80 -11.64 -9.41
CA ASP A 82 -10.96 -12.43 -8.98
C ASP A 82 -11.17 -12.28 -7.48
N SER A 83 -11.44 -11.06 -7.04
CA SER A 83 -11.69 -10.70 -5.65
C SER A 83 -13.11 -10.16 -5.49
N ALA A 84 -13.62 -10.07 -4.26
CA ALA A 84 -14.92 -9.44 -4.03
C ALA A 84 -14.93 -7.97 -4.50
N LEU A 85 -13.78 -7.29 -4.37
CA LEU A 85 -13.63 -5.89 -4.77
C LEU A 85 -13.58 -5.72 -6.31
N SER A 86 -12.96 -6.65 -7.04
CA SER A 86 -12.90 -6.59 -8.51
C SER A 86 -14.27 -6.77 -9.18
N LYS A 87 -15.25 -7.33 -8.46
CA LYS A 87 -16.65 -7.42 -8.91
C LYS A 87 -17.41 -6.10 -8.80
N ILE A 88 -16.94 -5.19 -7.95
CA ILE A 88 -17.57 -3.89 -7.68
C ILE A 88 -16.84 -2.79 -8.48
N ILE A 89 -15.51 -2.89 -8.55
CA ILE A 89 -14.64 -1.86 -9.09
C ILE A 89 -13.96 -2.36 -10.36
N ASN A 90 -14.11 -1.60 -11.44
CA ASN A 90 -13.41 -1.87 -12.69
C ASN A 90 -11.90 -1.68 -12.55
N PHE A 91 -11.13 -2.49 -13.28
CA PHE A 91 -9.66 -2.47 -13.24
C PHE A 91 -9.05 -1.08 -13.48
N SER A 92 -9.59 -0.30 -14.42
CA SER A 92 -9.10 1.06 -14.69
C SER A 92 -9.22 1.99 -13.49
N PHE A 93 -10.31 1.91 -12.72
CA PHE A 93 -10.49 2.72 -11.53
C PHE A 93 -9.53 2.28 -10.42
N PHE A 94 -9.37 0.97 -10.24
CA PHE A 94 -8.39 0.40 -9.32
C PHE A 94 -6.96 0.90 -9.63
N LEU A 95 -6.55 0.86 -10.89
CA LEU A 95 -5.23 1.30 -11.30
C LEU A 95 -5.04 2.82 -11.09
N MET A 96 -6.01 3.64 -11.47
CA MET A 96 -5.94 5.10 -11.31
C MET A 96 -5.87 5.51 -9.84
N SER A 97 -6.67 4.88 -8.98
CA SER A 97 -6.63 5.11 -7.53
C SER A 97 -5.31 4.64 -6.91
N TYR A 98 -4.76 3.51 -7.34
CA TYR A 98 -3.45 3.05 -6.89
C TYR A 98 -2.33 4.01 -7.29
N VAL A 99 -2.32 4.49 -8.53
CA VAL A 99 -1.35 5.51 -9.01
C VAL A 99 -1.48 6.80 -8.19
N PHE A 100 -2.69 7.24 -7.89
CA PHE A 100 -2.90 8.41 -7.03
C PHE A 100 -2.30 8.21 -5.64
N ILE A 101 -2.56 7.06 -5.00
CA ILE A 101 -1.97 6.73 -3.69
C ILE A 101 -0.44 6.70 -3.78
N PHE A 102 0.13 6.09 -4.83
CA PHE A 102 1.57 6.03 -5.04
C PHE A 102 2.22 7.42 -5.19
N MET A 103 1.53 8.35 -5.85
CA MET A 103 1.98 9.75 -5.93
C MET A 103 1.98 10.42 -4.55
N GLN A 104 1.01 10.14 -3.67
CA GLN A 104 1.00 10.64 -2.30
C GLN A 104 2.17 10.08 -1.48
N ILE A 105 2.47 8.77 -1.62
CA ILE A 105 3.63 8.13 -0.97
C ILE A 105 4.92 8.80 -1.43
N SER A 106 5.07 8.99 -2.75
CA SER A 106 6.26 9.61 -3.33
C SER A 106 6.44 11.04 -2.84
N PHE A 107 5.37 11.84 -2.85
CA PHE A 107 5.39 13.21 -2.33
C PHE A 107 5.78 13.26 -0.85
N ALA A 108 5.15 12.43 -0.01
CA ALA A 108 5.46 12.35 1.42
C ALA A 108 6.91 11.93 1.66
N TYR A 109 7.43 10.97 0.88
CA TYR A 109 8.84 10.56 0.94
C TYR A 109 9.80 11.71 0.63
N PHE A 110 9.58 12.45 -0.46
CA PHE A 110 10.44 13.58 -0.81
C PHE A 110 10.37 14.70 0.24
N ALA A 111 9.19 14.97 0.80
CA ALA A 111 9.03 15.90 1.90
C ALA A 111 9.78 15.44 3.16
N CYS A 112 9.70 14.16 3.52
CA CYS A 112 10.48 13.56 4.61
C CYS A 112 11.99 13.80 4.41
N VAL A 113 12.51 13.55 3.21
CA VAL A 113 13.93 13.77 2.88
C VAL A 113 14.30 15.25 3.02
N TYR A 114 13.47 16.15 2.50
CA TYR A 114 13.68 17.60 2.57
C TYR A 114 13.74 18.10 4.02
N TYR A 115 12.71 17.81 4.83
CA TYR A 115 12.65 18.28 6.21
C TYR A 115 13.72 17.64 7.10
N ARG A 116 14.10 16.38 6.87
CA ARG A 116 15.20 15.74 7.61
C ARG A 116 16.54 16.41 7.35
N ARG A 117 16.81 16.82 6.10
CA ARG A 117 18.06 17.50 5.73
C ARG A 117 18.13 18.91 6.30
N ASN A 118 17.04 19.65 6.27
CA ASN A 118 17.04 21.06 6.71
C ASN A 118 17.01 21.24 8.24
N VAL A 119 16.46 20.28 8.99
CA VAL A 119 16.54 20.29 10.47
C VAL A 119 17.97 20.06 10.95
N SER A 120 18.82 19.40 10.15
CA SER A 120 20.24 19.20 10.49
C SER A 120 21.10 20.45 10.28
N SER A 121 20.59 21.48 9.59
CA SER A 121 21.34 22.68 9.20
C SER A 121 21.01 23.95 10.01
N GLU A 122 20.07 23.90 10.95
CA GLU A 122 19.83 25.03 11.86
C GLU A 122 20.93 25.08 12.95
N PRO A 123 21.70 26.17 13.07
CA PRO A 123 22.62 26.34 14.18
C PRO A 123 21.82 26.48 15.48
N LYS A 124 22.24 25.74 16.51
CA LYS A 124 21.71 25.84 17.89
C LYS A 124 22.02 27.19 18.51
#